data_AF-A0A3D3AC03-F1
#
_entry.id   AF-A0A3D3AC03-F1
#
_cell.length_a   1.000
_cell.length_b   1.000
_cell.length_c   1.000
_cell.angle_alpha   90.00
_cell.angle_beta   90.00
_cell.angle_gamma   90.00
#
_symmetry.space_group_name_H-M   'P 1'
#
loop_
_entity.id
_entity.type
_entity.pdbx_description
1 polymer ?
#
loop_
_entity_poly.entity_id
_entity_poly.type
_entity_poly.pdbx_seq_one_letter_code
_entity_poly.pdbx_strand_id
1 'polypeptide(L)'
;KDSSYYATLIALAFAEFLGVSANVTSTAISREGKGFNIIKSMPIYPKEFIEAKLLHGYVFDVIASVMISVIYLFFDFSILNALIILIISIIASSPFIILGLLIELKYPKLNWDNPQKAVKQNMNAVIIMFGNMGFIAALCLISFKFIKSPLAAYSFILSVSLILSLIFINWLFRYAEKRFYEIEI
;
A
#
# COMPACT_ATOMS: atom_id res chain seq x y z
N LYS A 1 19.51 19.13 16.48
CA LYS A 1 18.38 18.42 15.80
C LYS A 1 19.05 17.23 15.11
N ASP A 2 18.81 16.00 15.58
CA ASP A 2 19.61 14.85 15.16
C ASP A 2 19.46 14.58 13.67
N SER A 3 20.58 14.54 12.94
CA SER A 3 20.63 14.20 11.52
C SER A 3 19.89 12.88 11.23
N SER A 4 20.00 11.93 12.17
CA SER A 4 19.33 10.63 12.08
C SER A 4 17.79 10.72 12.07
N TYR A 5 17.18 11.67 12.78
CA TYR A 5 15.71 11.84 12.76
C TYR A 5 15.21 12.16 11.35
N TYR A 6 15.88 13.10 10.66
CA TYR A 6 15.51 13.50 9.31
C TYR A 6 15.77 12.43 8.28
N ALA A 7 16.92 11.75 8.39
CA ALA A 7 17.22 10.60 7.56
C ALA A 7 16.13 9.52 7.69
N THR A 8 15.63 9.27 8.91
CA THR A 8 14.55 8.29 9.13
C THR A 8 13.24 8.72 8.46
N LEU A 9 12.83 9.98 8.56
CA LEU A 9 11.62 10.47 7.89
C LEU A 9 11.72 10.34 6.37
N ILE A 10 12.89 10.66 5.80
CA ILE A 10 13.14 10.52 4.36
C ILE A 10 13.08 9.03 3.98
N ALA A 11 13.74 8.16 4.73
CA ALA A 11 13.73 6.73 4.47
C ALA A 11 12.31 6.13 4.57
N LEU A 12 11.49 6.56 5.54
CA LEU A 12 10.08 6.17 5.62
C LEU A 12 9.31 6.55 4.35
N ALA A 13 9.48 7.78 3.88
CA ALA A 13 8.84 8.23 2.64
C ALA A 13 9.25 7.40 1.42
N PHE A 14 10.52 7.03 1.31
CA PHE A 14 11.01 6.16 0.24
C PHE A 14 10.50 4.71 0.36
N ALA A 15 10.46 4.16 1.58
CA ALA A 15 9.95 2.81 1.83
C ALA A 15 8.47 2.69 1.43
N GLU A 16 7.64 3.62 1.88
CA GLU A 16 6.21 3.63 1.55
C GLU A 16 5.96 3.91 0.06
N PHE A 17 6.71 4.83 -0.54
CA PHE A 17 6.65 5.05 -1.98
C PHE A 17 6.98 3.78 -2.75
N LEU A 18 8.07 3.10 -2.42
CA LEU A 18 8.50 1.90 -3.13
C LEU A 18 7.53 0.73 -2.93
N GLY A 19 7.03 0.53 -1.70
CA GLY A 19 6.11 -0.55 -1.36
C GLY A 19 4.80 -0.46 -2.12
N VAL A 20 4.22 0.74 -2.23
CA VAL A 20 2.94 0.93 -2.93
C VAL A 20 3.11 1.07 -4.45
N SER A 21 4.24 1.61 -4.93
CA SER A 21 4.48 1.81 -6.38
C SER A 21 4.64 0.51 -7.17
N ALA A 22 4.82 -0.63 -6.49
CA ALA A 22 4.71 -1.95 -7.11
C ALA A 22 3.31 -2.22 -7.69
N ASN A 23 2.28 -1.48 -7.26
CA ASN A 23 0.92 -1.50 -7.79
C ASN A 23 0.29 -2.90 -7.81
N VAL A 24 0.67 -3.74 -6.84
CA VAL A 24 0.25 -5.15 -6.77
C VAL A 24 -1.24 -5.25 -6.46
N THR A 25 -1.74 -4.44 -5.53
CA THR A 25 -3.16 -4.41 -5.15
C THR A 25 -4.01 -3.57 -6.09
N SER A 26 -3.51 -2.43 -6.55
CA SER A 26 -4.18 -1.49 -7.46
C SER A 26 -4.30 -1.98 -8.91
N THR A 27 -3.81 -3.18 -9.21
CA THR A 27 -4.00 -3.88 -10.49
C THR A 27 -4.42 -5.34 -10.29
N ALA A 28 -4.71 -5.76 -9.05
CA ALA A 28 -4.87 -7.17 -8.70
C ALA A 28 -5.99 -7.88 -9.45
N ILE A 29 -7.14 -7.21 -9.60
CA ILE A 29 -8.33 -7.78 -10.25
C ILE A 29 -8.22 -7.60 -11.76
N SER A 30 -7.75 -6.44 -12.20
CA SER A 30 -7.50 -6.12 -13.61
C SER A 30 -6.58 -7.14 -14.29
N ARG A 31 -5.56 -7.64 -13.58
CA ARG A 31 -4.63 -8.68 -14.08
C ARG A 31 -5.31 -10.02 -14.41
N GLU A 32 -6.45 -10.34 -13.80
CA GLU A 32 -7.21 -11.56 -14.10
C GLU A 32 -7.93 -11.46 -15.45
N GLY A 33 -8.27 -10.23 -15.88
CA GLY A 33 -8.94 -9.98 -17.16
C GLY A 33 -10.20 -10.84 -17.34
N LYS A 34 -10.36 -11.42 -18.53
CA LYS A 34 -11.47 -12.35 -18.85
C LYS A 34 -11.52 -13.59 -17.96
N GLY A 35 -10.38 -13.98 -17.37
CA GLY A 35 -10.29 -15.10 -16.43
C GLY A 35 -11.03 -14.87 -15.11
N PHE A 36 -11.37 -13.61 -14.79
CA PHE A 36 -12.11 -13.29 -13.57
C PHE A 36 -13.48 -13.99 -13.50
N ASN A 37 -14.15 -14.20 -14.64
CA ASN A 37 -15.41 -14.96 -14.68
C ASN A 37 -15.24 -16.43 -14.28
N ILE A 38 -14.08 -17.03 -14.56
CA ILE A 38 -13.77 -18.39 -14.12
C ILE A 38 -13.52 -18.41 -12.61
N ILE A 39 -12.81 -17.41 -12.08
CA ILE A 39 -12.58 -17.28 -10.63
C ILE A 39 -13.91 -17.18 -9.88
N LYS A 40 -14.88 -16.41 -10.42
CA LYS A 40 -16.23 -16.29 -9.82
C LYS A 40 -17.03 -17.60 -9.82
N SER A 41 -16.72 -18.57 -10.68
CA SER A 41 -17.40 -19.88 -10.70
C SER A 41 -16.71 -20.95 -9.85
N MET A 42 -15.50 -20.67 -9.34
CA MET A 42 -14.82 -21.55 -8.40
C MET A 42 -15.50 -21.49 -7.02
N PRO A 43 -15.42 -22.57 -6.21
CA PRO A 43 -15.96 -22.60 -4.85
C PRO A 43 -15.03 -21.85 -3.87
N ILE A 44 -14.71 -20.59 -4.18
CA ILE A 44 -13.85 -19.70 -3.39
C ILE A 44 -14.69 -18.54 -2.90
N TYR A 45 -14.61 -18.23 -1.60
CA TYR A 45 -15.33 -17.08 -1.07
C TYR A 45 -14.66 -15.76 -1.48
N PRO A 46 -15.43 -14.69 -1.80
CA PRO A 46 -14.86 -13.38 -2.15
C PRO A 46 -13.86 -12.87 -1.12
N LYS A 47 -14.12 -13.14 0.16
CA LYS A 47 -13.22 -12.80 1.27
C LYS A 47 -11.84 -13.44 1.11
N GLU A 48 -11.77 -14.74 0.84
CA GLU A 48 -10.51 -15.47 0.67
C GLU A 48 -9.72 -14.95 -0.53
N PHE A 49 -10.41 -14.66 -1.63
CA PHE A 49 -9.78 -14.04 -2.80
C PHE A 49 -9.17 -12.68 -2.45
N ILE A 50 -9.90 -11.82 -1.75
CA ILE A 50 -9.42 -10.49 -1.34
C ILE A 50 -8.26 -10.58 -0.34
N GLU A 51 -8.33 -11.49 0.63
CA GLU A 51 -7.23 -11.74 1.59
C GLU A 51 -5.96 -12.19 0.86
N ALA A 52 -6.07 -13.10 -0.11
CA ALA A 52 -4.93 -13.53 -0.92
C ALA A 52 -4.29 -12.37 -1.70
N LYS A 53 -5.11 -11.47 -2.28
CA LYS A 53 -4.58 -10.29 -2.98
C LYS A 53 -3.96 -9.26 -2.04
N LEU A 54 -4.53 -9.06 -0.83
CA LEU A 54 -3.95 -8.21 0.20
C LEU A 54 -2.58 -8.74 0.65
N LEU A 55 -2.50 -10.04 0.96
CA LEU A 55 -1.27 -10.68 1.38
C LEU A 55 -0.17 -10.53 0.32
N HIS A 56 -0.52 -10.71 -0.95
CA HIS A 56 0.41 -10.48 -2.05
C HIS A 56 0.92 -9.03 -2.09
N GLY A 57 0.05 -8.04 -1.83
CA GLY A 57 0.46 -6.64 -1.67
C GLY A 57 1.47 -6.46 -0.54
N TYR A 58 1.17 -7.01 0.64
CA TYR A 58 2.05 -6.90 1.81
C TYR A 58 3.41 -7.58 1.62
N VAL A 59 3.48 -8.69 0.88
CA VAL A 59 4.77 -9.33 0.55
C VAL A 59 5.69 -8.35 -0.18
N PHE A 60 5.18 -7.62 -1.18
CA PHE A 60 5.98 -6.65 -1.92
C PHE A 60 6.35 -5.43 -1.07
N ASP A 61 5.44 -5.00 -0.20
CA ASP A 61 5.67 -3.90 0.73
C ASP A 61 6.74 -4.25 1.79
N VAL A 62 6.73 -5.48 2.32
CA VAL A 62 7.79 -5.98 3.20
C VAL A 62 9.13 -6.00 2.48
N ILE A 63 9.19 -6.49 1.23
CA ILE A 63 10.43 -6.50 0.44
C ILE A 63 10.96 -5.08 0.26
N ALA A 64 10.10 -4.13 -0.12
CA ALA A 64 10.48 -2.73 -0.28
C ALA A 64 10.99 -2.11 1.03
N SER A 65 10.29 -2.39 2.13
CA SER A 65 10.64 -1.90 3.47
C SER A 65 12.00 -2.45 3.93
N VAL A 66 12.24 -3.75 3.74
CA VAL A 66 13.55 -4.37 4.02
C VAL A 66 14.64 -3.75 3.19
N MET A 67 14.42 -3.55 1.88
CA MET A 67 15.41 -2.92 0.99
C MET A 67 15.81 -1.54 1.50
N ILE A 68 14.85 -0.69 1.86
CA ILE A 68 15.14 0.66 2.35
C ILE A 68 15.79 0.64 3.73
N SER A 69 15.35 -0.22 4.65
CA SER A 69 16.01 -0.38 5.95
C SER A 69 17.46 -0.84 5.82
N VAL A 70 17.77 -1.74 4.87
CA VAL A 70 19.15 -2.18 4.58
C VAL A 70 19.97 -1.04 3.98
N ILE A 71 19.42 -0.29 3.01
CA ILE A 71 20.08 0.90 2.44
C ILE A 71 20.39 1.93 3.54
N TYR A 72 19.47 2.13 4.48
CA TYR A 72 19.66 3.05 5.61
C TYR A 72 20.86 2.65 6.48
N LEU A 73 21.11 1.35 6.68
CA LEU A 73 22.27 0.84 7.44
C LEU A 73 23.60 1.06 6.71
N PHE A 74 23.62 1.05 5.37
CA PHE A 74 24.83 1.33 4.59
C PHE A 74 25.35 2.77 4.75
N PHE A 75 24.53 3.68 5.28
CA PHE A 75 24.92 5.05 5.62
C PHE A 75 25.35 5.20 7.09
N ASP A 76 25.69 4.10 7.77
CA ASP A 76 26.16 4.07 9.16
C ASP A 76 25.16 4.65 10.18
N PHE A 77 23.85 4.62 9.87
CA PHE A 77 22.81 5.00 10.81
C PHE A 77 22.44 3.87 11.78
N SER A 78 21.76 4.24 12.86
CA SER A 78 21.37 3.32 13.94
C SER A 78 20.48 2.16 13.48
N ILE A 79 20.82 0.94 13.91
CA ILE A 79 20.01 -0.28 13.73
C ILE A 79 18.59 -0.13 14.28
N LEU A 80 18.43 0.61 15.38
CA LEU A 80 17.12 0.86 15.97
C LEU A 80 16.23 1.65 15.00
N ASN A 81 16.79 2.65 14.30
CA ASN A 81 16.05 3.43 13.32
C ASN A 81 15.73 2.63 12.06
N ALA A 82 16.62 1.70 11.65
CA ALA A 82 16.32 0.78 10.55
C ALA A 82 15.13 -0.15 10.87
N LEU A 83 15.02 -0.64 12.12
CA LEU A 83 13.88 -1.42 12.58
C LEU A 83 12.60 -0.59 12.68
N ILE A 84 12.71 0.67 13.13
CA ILE A 84 11.60 1.63 13.13
C ILE A 84 11.10 1.85 11.70
N ILE A 85 12.00 2.05 10.73
CA ILE A 85 11.64 2.19 9.31
C ILE A 85 10.86 0.96 8.85
N LEU A 86 11.40 -0.24 9.09
CA LEU A 86 10.81 -1.50 8.65
C LEU A 86 9.37 -1.67 9.16
N ILE A 87 9.13 -1.39 10.44
CA ILE A 87 7.81 -1.59 11.06
C ILE A 87 6.84 -0.49 10.62
N ILE A 88 7.28 0.77 10.67
CA ILE A 88 6.39 1.91 10.39
C ILE A 88 6.04 1.95 8.91
N SER A 89 6.95 1.68 7.98
CA SER A 89 6.63 1.72 6.55
C SER A 89 5.55 0.70 6.18
N ILE A 90 5.60 -0.51 6.73
CA ILE A 90 4.58 -1.55 6.45
C ILE A 90 3.18 -1.07 6.92
N ILE A 91 3.12 -0.52 8.12
CA ILE A 91 1.86 0.02 8.67
C ILE A 91 1.43 1.28 7.91
N ALA A 92 2.39 2.10 7.47
CA ALA A 92 2.13 3.34 6.77
C ALA A 92 1.61 3.12 5.34
N SER A 93 2.12 2.10 4.63
CA SER A 93 1.65 1.65 3.31
C SER A 93 0.26 1.00 3.34
N SER A 94 -0.12 0.41 4.48
CA SER A 94 -1.35 -0.39 4.65
C SER A 94 -2.63 0.29 4.14
N PRO A 95 -2.92 1.59 4.41
CA PRO A 95 -4.11 2.25 3.88
C PRO A 95 -4.17 2.23 2.35
N PHE A 96 -3.04 2.43 1.68
CA PHE A 96 -2.97 2.48 0.21
C PHE A 96 -2.94 1.11 -0.44
N ILE A 97 -2.37 0.11 0.23
CA ILE A 97 -2.49 -1.30 -0.17
C ILE A 97 -3.97 -1.71 -0.19
N ILE A 98 -4.72 -1.37 0.87
CA ILE A 98 -6.15 -1.67 1.02
C ILE A 98 -6.99 -0.85 0.05
N LEU A 99 -6.74 0.46 -0.05
CA LEU A 99 -7.42 1.35 -1.00
C LEU A 99 -7.23 0.88 -2.44
N GLY A 100 -6.05 0.34 -2.78
CA GLY A 100 -5.79 -0.20 -4.10
C GLY A 100 -6.79 -1.29 -4.49
N LEU A 101 -7.08 -2.21 -3.57
CA LEU A 101 -8.11 -3.24 -3.80
C LEU A 101 -9.53 -2.70 -3.77
N LEU A 102 -9.83 -1.71 -2.92
CA LEU A 102 -11.14 -1.04 -2.91
C LEU A 102 -11.44 -0.39 -4.26
N ILE A 103 -10.47 0.32 -4.84
CA ILE A 103 -10.62 0.94 -6.16
C ILE A 103 -10.71 -0.13 -7.26
N GLU A 104 -9.90 -1.19 -7.20
CA GLU A 104 -9.97 -2.29 -8.17
C GLU A 104 -11.31 -3.04 -8.11
N LEU A 105 -11.93 -3.20 -6.93
CA LEU A 105 -13.29 -3.76 -6.83
C LEU A 105 -14.33 -2.85 -7.49
N LYS A 106 -14.13 -1.53 -7.43
CA LYS A 106 -15.07 -0.55 -7.98
C LYS A 106 -14.92 -0.42 -9.50
N TYR A 107 -13.68 -0.31 -9.98
CA TYR A 107 -13.34 0.00 -11.37
C TYR A 107 -12.27 -0.95 -11.93
N PRO A 108 -12.51 -2.28 -11.95
CA PRO A 108 -11.52 -3.21 -12.48
C PRO A 108 -11.40 -3.05 -14.00
N LYS A 109 -10.18 -3.01 -14.50
CA LYS A 109 -9.89 -2.98 -15.94
C LYS A 109 -9.76 -4.41 -16.47
N LEU A 110 -10.90 -5.10 -16.65
CA LEU A 110 -10.92 -6.51 -17.09
C LEU A 110 -10.81 -6.68 -18.61
N ASN A 111 -11.27 -5.68 -19.37
CA ASN A 111 -11.23 -5.68 -20.83
C ASN A 111 -9.95 -5.06 -21.35
N TRP A 112 -8.97 -5.91 -21.61
CA TRP A 112 -7.73 -5.55 -22.28
C TRP A 112 -7.42 -6.56 -23.39
N ASP A 113 -6.82 -6.05 -24.47
CA ASP A 113 -6.30 -6.78 -25.63
C ASP A 113 -4.85 -7.25 -25.42
N ASN A 114 -4.13 -6.61 -24.50
CA ASN A 114 -2.77 -6.97 -24.09
C ASN A 114 -2.65 -6.88 -22.55
N PRO A 115 -2.11 -7.91 -21.88
CA PRO A 115 -1.97 -7.93 -20.41
C PRO A 115 -1.16 -6.74 -19.86
N GLN A 116 -0.28 -6.13 -20.67
CA GLN A 116 0.44 -4.92 -20.25
C GLN A 116 -0.51 -3.75 -19.96
N LYS A 117 -1.67 -3.66 -20.64
CA LYS A 117 -2.66 -2.58 -20.39
C LYS A 117 -3.35 -2.72 -19.03
N ALA A 118 -3.41 -3.93 -18.46
CA ALA A 118 -3.97 -4.18 -17.13
C ALA A 118 -3.09 -3.60 -16.01
N VAL A 119 -1.79 -3.45 -16.28
CA VAL A 119 -0.80 -2.99 -15.30
C VAL A 119 -0.31 -1.58 -15.61
N LYS A 120 0.26 -1.36 -16.81
CA LYS A 120 0.97 -0.11 -17.16
C LYS A 120 0.05 1.02 -17.58
N GLN A 121 -1.15 0.72 -18.07
CA GLN A 121 -2.15 1.71 -18.47
C GLN A 121 -3.38 1.69 -17.56
N ASN A 122 -3.20 1.28 -16.30
CA ASN A 122 -4.27 1.24 -15.32
C ASN A 122 -4.31 2.55 -14.53
N MET A 123 -5.42 3.29 -14.65
CA MET A 123 -5.59 4.55 -13.93
C MET A 123 -5.67 4.36 -12.41
N ASN A 124 -6.15 3.20 -11.94
CA ASN A 124 -6.20 2.87 -10.52
C ASN A 124 -4.79 2.83 -9.92
N ALA A 125 -3.84 2.23 -10.65
CA ALA A 125 -2.42 2.22 -10.26
C ALA A 125 -1.86 3.64 -10.11
N VAL A 126 -2.17 4.51 -11.08
CA VAL A 126 -1.72 5.91 -11.08
C VAL A 126 -2.30 6.68 -9.89
N ILE A 127 -3.62 6.56 -9.65
CA ILE A 127 -4.32 7.23 -8.55
C ILE A 127 -3.75 6.78 -7.20
N ILE A 128 -3.54 5.47 -7.01
CA ILE A 128 -3.04 4.92 -5.76
C ILE A 128 -1.59 5.36 -5.52
N MET A 129 -0.74 5.31 -6.55
CA MET A 129 0.65 5.72 -6.44
C MET A 129 0.76 7.21 -6.06
N PHE A 130 0.11 8.11 -6.79
CA PHE A 130 0.18 9.54 -6.48
C PHE A 130 -0.56 9.93 -5.20
N GLY A 131 -1.67 9.25 -4.89
CA GLY A 131 -2.36 9.41 -3.62
C GLY A 131 -1.46 9.03 -2.44
N ASN A 132 -0.75 7.91 -2.54
CA ASN A 132 0.20 7.46 -1.53
C ASN A 132 1.36 8.45 -1.36
N MET A 133 1.94 8.91 -2.47
CA MET A 133 2.98 9.94 -2.45
C MET A 133 2.51 11.21 -1.75
N GLY A 134 1.31 11.69 -2.05
CA GLY A 134 0.74 12.87 -1.40
C GLY A 134 0.51 12.66 0.10
N PHE A 135 0.00 11.48 0.47
CA PHE A 135 -0.26 11.11 1.86
C PHE A 135 1.03 11.07 2.69
N ILE A 136 2.04 10.32 2.27
CA ILE A 136 3.28 10.22 3.04
C ILE A 136 4.05 11.54 3.06
N ALA A 137 4.04 12.29 1.95
CA ALA A 137 4.62 13.62 1.92
C ALA A 137 3.94 14.54 2.96
N ALA A 138 2.61 14.52 3.05
CA ALA A 138 1.88 15.31 4.05
C ALA A 138 2.25 14.89 5.48
N LEU A 139 2.25 13.60 5.78
CA LEU A 139 2.60 13.10 7.12
C LEU A 139 4.04 13.44 7.52
N CYS A 140 5.00 13.26 6.61
CA CYS A 140 6.41 13.61 6.84
C CYS A 140 6.59 15.13 6.98
N LEU A 141 5.91 15.95 6.17
CA LEU A 141 5.98 17.41 6.26
C LEU A 141 5.39 17.95 7.57
N ILE A 142 4.26 17.39 8.02
CA ILE A 142 3.66 17.74 9.31
C ILE A 142 4.62 17.37 10.44
N SER A 143 5.17 16.15 10.41
CA SER A 143 6.15 15.68 11.38
C SER A 143 7.39 16.56 11.42
N PHE A 144 7.90 16.93 10.25
CA PHE A 144 9.08 17.79 10.11
C PHE A 144 8.88 19.20 10.67
N LYS A 145 7.73 19.83 10.34
CA LYS A 145 7.46 21.23 10.68
C LYS A 145 6.98 21.41 12.12
N PHE A 146 6.12 20.52 12.60
CA PHE A 146 5.36 20.75 13.84
C PHE A 146 5.77 19.84 15.00
N ILE A 147 6.45 18.71 14.74
CA ILE A 147 6.77 17.72 15.78
C ILE A 147 8.28 17.68 16.02
N LYS A 148 8.70 18.07 17.23
CA LYS A 148 10.13 18.15 17.61
C LYS A 148 10.69 16.82 18.13
N SER A 149 9.86 15.98 18.74
CA SER A 149 10.26 14.69 19.28
C SER A 149 10.18 13.60 18.19
N PRO A 150 11.27 12.87 17.90
CA PRO A 150 11.26 11.77 16.94
C PRO A 150 10.19 10.72 17.26
N LEU A 151 10.09 10.33 18.53
CA LEU A 151 9.11 9.36 18.99
C LEU A 151 7.67 9.84 18.73
N ALA A 152 7.38 11.12 19.03
CA ALA A 152 6.06 11.68 18.77
C ALA A 152 5.72 11.72 17.28
N ALA A 153 6.70 11.99 16.41
CA ALA A 153 6.51 11.98 14.97
C ALA A 153 6.22 10.57 14.43
N TYR A 154 7.00 9.59 14.88
CA TYR A 154 6.81 8.19 14.53
C TYR A 154 5.45 7.66 15.00
N SER A 155 5.07 7.98 16.24
CA SER A 155 3.75 7.63 16.77
C SER A 155 2.62 8.31 16.00
N PHE A 156 2.80 9.57 15.56
CA PHE A 156 1.82 10.28 14.75
C PHE A 156 1.59 9.58 13.41
N ILE A 157 2.64 9.30 12.64
CA ILE A 157 2.57 8.58 11.37
C ILE A 157 1.87 7.23 11.57
N LEU A 158 2.34 6.45 12.53
CA LEU A 158 1.80 5.13 12.82
C LEU A 158 0.32 5.18 13.21
N SER A 159 -0.09 6.13 14.05
CA SER A 159 -1.47 6.25 14.51
C SER A 159 -2.41 6.61 13.37
N VAL A 160 -2.05 7.58 12.53
CA VAL A 160 -2.87 8.01 11.40
C VAL A 160 -3.03 6.87 10.41
N SER A 161 -1.94 6.20 10.03
CA SER A 161 -1.99 5.10 9.07
C SER A 161 -2.72 3.89 9.62
N LEU A 162 -2.57 3.56 10.90
CA LEU A 162 -3.31 2.46 11.52
C LEU A 162 -4.81 2.74 11.54
N ILE A 163 -5.23 3.95 11.95
CA ILE A 163 -6.65 4.34 11.97
C ILE A 163 -7.25 4.24 10.56
N LEU A 164 -6.58 4.77 9.55
CA LEU A 164 -7.06 4.68 8.17
C LEU A 164 -7.12 3.25 7.66
N SER A 165 -6.12 2.43 7.99
CA SER A 165 -6.10 1.01 7.62
C SER A 165 -7.29 0.26 8.22
N LEU A 166 -7.60 0.49 9.50
CA LEU A 166 -8.75 -0.13 10.17
C LEU A 166 -10.09 0.32 9.57
N ILE A 167 -10.19 1.58 9.15
CA ILE A 167 -11.39 2.08 8.47
C ILE A 167 -11.52 1.41 7.10
N PHE A 168 -10.45 1.40 6.30
CA PHE A 168 -10.48 0.87 4.94
C PHE A 168 -10.61 -0.65 4.89
N ILE A 169 -10.03 -1.40 5.82
CA ILE A 169 -10.16 -2.86 5.83
C ILE A 169 -11.60 -3.28 6.12
N ASN A 170 -12.25 -2.60 7.06
CA ASN A 170 -13.67 -2.83 7.37
C ASN A 170 -14.56 -2.48 6.18
N TRP A 171 -14.24 -1.40 5.46
CA TRP A 171 -14.95 -1.04 4.24
C TRP A 171 -14.71 -2.05 3.12
N LEU A 172 -13.46 -2.49 2.93
CA LEU A 172 -13.06 -3.43 1.89
C LEU A 172 -13.85 -4.73 1.98
N PHE A 173 -13.91 -5.38 3.13
CA PHE A 173 -14.63 -6.65 3.26
C PHE A 173 -16.14 -6.50 3.04
N ARG A 174 -16.76 -5.46 3.62
CA ARG A 174 -18.19 -5.18 3.41
C ARG A 174 -18.52 -4.87 1.95
N TYR A 175 -17.61 -4.20 1.26
CA TYR A 175 -17.78 -3.82 -0.13
C TYR A 175 -17.53 -5.00 -1.07
N ALA A 176 -16.50 -5.81 -0.79
CA ALA A 176 -16.12 -6.99 -1.57
C ALA A 176 -17.25 -8.03 -1.62
N GLU A 177 -17.88 -8.34 -0.49
CA GLU A 177 -18.97 -9.33 -0.44
C GLU A 177 -20.12 -9.02 -1.41
N LYS A 178 -20.43 -7.73 -1.58
CA LYS A 178 -21.48 -7.28 -2.51
C LYS A 178 -20.96 -7.19 -3.93
N ARG A 179 -19.84 -6.47 -4.12
CA ARG A 179 -19.38 -6.04 -5.43
C ARG A 179 -18.76 -7.16 -6.25
N PHE A 180 -18.16 -8.17 -5.60
CA PHE A 180 -17.39 -9.22 -6.29
C PHE A 180 -18.22 -9.95 -7.36
N TYR A 181 -19.48 -10.29 -7.07
CA TYR A 181 -20.35 -11.00 -8.00
C TYR A 181 -20.95 -10.10 -9.09
N GLU A 182 -21.13 -8.81 -8.79
CA GLU A 182 -21.69 -7.79 -9.70
C GLU A 182 -20.69 -7.29 -10.76
N ILE A 183 -19.42 -7.66 -10.67
CA ILE A 183 -18.41 -7.27 -11.66
C ILE A 183 -18.62 -8.10 -12.92
N GLU A 184 -19.07 -7.46 -14.00
CA GLU A 184 -19.23 -8.06 -15.32
C GLU A 184 -18.06 -7.69 -16.25
N ILE A 185 -17.88 -8.46 -17.31
CA ILE A 185 -16.82 -8.32 -18.32
C ILE A 185 -17.44 -7.84 -19.62
#